data_AF-B9TE03-F1
#
_entry.id   AF-B9TE03-F1
#
_cell.length_a   1.000
_cell.length_b   1.000
_cell.length_c   1.000
_cell.angle_alpha   90.00
_cell.angle_beta   90.00
_cell.angle_gamma   90.00
#
_symmetry.space_group_name_H-M   'P 1'
#
loop_
_entity.id
_entity.type
_entity.pdbx_description
1 polymer ?
#
loop_
_entity_poly.entity_id
_entity_poly.type
_entity_poly.pdbx_seq_one_letter_code
_entity_poly.pdbx_strand_id
1 'polypeptide(L)'
;MILTHSRYRGQLNKPDMFTRWLTSVIVTGLAPKSFYRSDADKAHYDGLPVDFTAEAISTLAAQSFDGYRTYHVVNPHEDGISLDTFVDWAIAAGHRVQRIDDYDDWFKRFETALRALPEKQRQQSSLALIHQLRQPMPVGAGAVSAERFHADVRRLGVGRDRDIPHLSEPFIRKYLDDLRALAFI
;
A
#
# COMPACT_ATOMS: atom_id res chain seq x y z
N MET A 1 -3.55 -4.84 -4.60
CA MET A 1 -2.70 -5.40 -3.50
C MET A 1 -3.55 -5.73 -2.28
N ILE A 2 -3.23 -6.77 -1.48
CA ILE A 2 -3.93 -7.06 -0.20
C ILE A 2 -3.09 -6.54 0.97
N LEU A 3 -3.66 -5.63 1.76
CA LEU A 3 -3.01 -4.94 2.87
C LEU A 3 -3.40 -5.53 4.24
N THR A 4 -2.75 -5.04 5.30
CA THR A 4 -3.04 -5.43 6.71
C THR A 4 -4.52 -5.29 7.07
N HIS A 5 -4.95 -5.99 8.11
CA HIS A 5 -6.31 -5.85 8.63
C HIS A 5 -6.53 -4.42 9.13
N SER A 6 -7.68 -3.81 8.82
CA SER A 6 -8.00 -2.44 9.24
C SER A 6 -8.22 -2.24 10.76
N ARG A 7 -8.43 -3.31 11.54
CA ARG A 7 -8.84 -3.26 12.97
C ARG A 7 -7.93 -4.06 13.90
N TYR A 8 -7.62 -5.30 13.55
CA TYR A 8 -6.82 -6.16 14.43
C TYR A 8 -5.33 -5.84 14.36
N ARG A 9 -4.70 -5.74 15.54
CA ARG A 9 -3.28 -5.42 15.67
C ARG A 9 -2.38 -6.61 15.35
N GLY A 10 -1.19 -6.33 14.85
CA GLY A 10 -0.14 -7.31 14.54
C GLY A 10 -0.43 -8.23 13.35
N GLN A 11 -1.48 -7.97 12.57
CA GLN A 11 -1.94 -8.82 11.46
C GLN A 11 -1.37 -8.36 10.12
N LEU A 12 -0.06 -8.55 9.89
CA LEU A 12 0.61 -8.09 8.67
C LEU A 12 1.33 -9.19 7.90
N ASN A 13 1.32 -9.07 6.56
CA ASN A 13 2.08 -9.92 5.67
C ASN A 13 3.54 -9.42 5.61
N LYS A 14 4.39 -9.97 6.48
CA LYS A 14 5.80 -9.54 6.65
C LYS A 14 6.61 -9.49 5.35
N PRO A 15 6.59 -10.52 4.49
CA PRO A 15 7.38 -10.50 3.26
C PRO A 15 6.77 -9.65 2.13
N ASP A 16 5.56 -9.09 2.30
CA ASP A 16 4.88 -8.31 1.27
C ASP A 16 5.66 -7.05 0.85
N MET A 17 5.52 -6.67 -0.41
CA MET A 17 6.23 -5.53 -1.01
C MET A 17 5.87 -4.21 -0.31
N PHE A 18 4.61 -3.99 0.05
CA PHE A 18 4.18 -2.78 0.75
C PHE A 18 4.76 -2.71 2.15
N THR A 19 4.70 -3.81 2.91
CA THR A 19 5.29 -3.91 4.25
C THR A 19 6.78 -3.56 4.22
N ARG A 20 7.51 -4.17 3.27
CA ARG A 20 8.94 -3.94 3.08
C ARG A 20 9.23 -2.50 2.69
N TRP A 21 8.45 -1.94 1.77
CA TRP A 21 8.58 -0.56 1.33
C TRP A 21 8.36 0.42 2.48
N LEU A 22 7.24 0.32 3.20
CA LEU A 22 6.92 1.24 4.30
C LEU A 22 7.98 1.15 5.39
N THR A 23 8.35 -0.08 5.79
CA THR A 23 9.44 -0.30 6.75
C THR A 23 10.73 0.39 6.28
N SER A 24 11.10 0.24 5.01
CA SER A 24 12.31 0.84 4.44
C SER A 24 12.31 2.36 4.49
N VAL A 25 11.20 3.00 4.12
CA VAL A 25 11.06 4.46 4.19
C VAL A 25 11.25 4.94 5.63
N ILE A 26 10.64 4.25 6.60
CA ILE A 26 10.73 4.64 8.01
C ILE A 26 12.13 4.43 8.60
N VAL A 27 12.75 3.26 8.39
CA VAL A 27 14.07 2.96 9.00
C VAL A 27 15.20 3.76 8.37
N THR A 28 15.09 4.11 7.09
CA THR A 28 16.08 4.97 6.42
C THR A 28 15.80 6.46 6.67
N GLY A 29 14.54 6.82 6.91
CA GLY A 29 14.09 8.19 7.00
C GLY A 29 14.15 8.94 5.66
N LEU A 30 14.09 8.21 4.53
CA LEU A 30 14.28 8.77 3.19
C LEU A 30 13.09 8.44 2.27
N ALA A 31 12.58 9.46 1.60
CA ALA A 31 11.61 9.34 0.51
C ALA A 31 12.02 10.27 -0.66
N PRO A 32 11.63 9.97 -1.91
CA PRO A 32 11.80 10.92 -2.99
C PRO A 32 10.75 12.03 -2.84
N LYS A 33 10.88 13.10 -3.62
CA LYS A 33 9.81 14.10 -3.74
C LYS A 33 8.50 13.47 -4.23
N SER A 34 8.59 12.53 -5.15
CA SER A 34 7.48 11.68 -5.57
C SER A 34 7.98 10.30 -6.00
N PHE A 35 7.21 9.25 -5.71
CA PHE A 35 7.43 7.90 -6.25
C PHE A 35 6.96 7.74 -7.70
N TYR A 36 6.26 8.75 -8.23
CA TYR A 36 5.64 8.71 -9.55
C TYR A 36 6.33 9.70 -10.49
N ARG A 37 6.13 9.46 -11.79
CA ARG A 37 6.47 10.44 -12.83
C ARG A 37 5.44 11.59 -12.80
N SER A 38 5.41 12.40 -13.85
CA SER A 38 4.41 13.46 -14.07
C SER A 38 2.98 13.07 -13.63
N ASP A 39 2.18 14.06 -13.24
CA ASP A 39 0.81 13.90 -12.74
C ASP A 39 0.70 13.10 -11.43
N ALA A 40 1.67 13.26 -10.51
CA ALA A 40 1.67 12.60 -9.21
C ALA A 40 0.41 12.89 -8.36
N ASP A 41 -0.29 14.00 -8.60
CA ASP A 41 -1.59 14.35 -8.01
C ASP A 41 -2.72 13.38 -8.42
N LYS A 42 -2.56 12.68 -9.55
CA LYS A 42 -3.48 11.65 -10.04
C LYS A 42 -3.00 10.24 -9.70
N ALA A 43 -1.89 10.10 -8.99
CA ALA A 43 -1.40 8.79 -8.61
C ALA A 43 -2.38 8.11 -7.65
N HIS A 44 -2.61 6.82 -7.87
CA HIS A 44 -3.43 5.99 -7.01
C HIS A 44 -2.66 4.72 -6.64
N TYR A 45 -2.77 4.31 -5.39
CA TYR A 45 -2.24 3.04 -4.92
C TYR A 45 -3.35 2.00 -4.83
N ASP A 46 -3.29 1.02 -5.74
CA ASP A 46 -4.23 -0.11 -5.76
C ASP A 46 -3.95 -1.09 -4.60
N GLY A 47 -4.56 -0.80 -3.45
CA GLY A 47 -4.53 -1.62 -2.26
C GLY A 47 -5.88 -1.68 -1.56
N LEU A 48 -6.25 -2.87 -1.09
CA LEU A 48 -7.45 -3.12 -0.31
C LEU A 48 -7.09 -3.77 1.04
N PRO A 49 -7.72 -3.37 2.15
CA PRO A 49 -7.59 -4.08 3.42
C PRO A 49 -8.02 -5.55 3.31
N VAL A 50 -7.29 -6.45 3.98
CA VAL A 50 -7.59 -7.90 3.93
C VAL A 50 -8.97 -8.24 4.48
N ASP A 51 -9.47 -7.50 5.47
CA ASP A 51 -10.76 -7.75 6.07
C ASP A 51 -11.92 -7.44 5.12
N PHE A 52 -11.84 -6.33 4.39
CA PHE A 52 -12.78 -6.05 3.30
C PHE A 52 -12.69 -7.12 2.21
N THR A 53 -11.47 -7.47 1.81
CA THR A 53 -11.23 -8.47 0.75
C THR A 53 -11.84 -9.83 1.11
N ALA A 54 -11.64 -10.29 2.35
CA ALA A 54 -12.19 -11.55 2.84
C ALA A 54 -13.73 -11.53 2.95
N GLU A 55 -14.30 -10.41 3.41
CA GLU A 55 -15.76 -10.21 3.46
C GLU A 55 -16.38 -10.22 2.06
N ALA A 56 -15.75 -9.54 1.10
CA ALA A 56 -16.19 -9.49 -0.29
C ALA A 56 -16.18 -10.88 -0.92
N ILE A 57 -15.09 -11.63 -0.80
CA ILE A 57 -14.99 -13.00 -1.32
C ILE A 57 -16.10 -13.87 -0.73
N SER A 58 -16.27 -13.83 0.60
CA SER A 58 -17.26 -14.66 1.29
C SER A 58 -18.69 -14.32 0.88
N THR A 59 -19.02 -13.02 0.81
CA THR A 59 -20.36 -12.55 0.45
C THR A 59 -20.71 -12.84 -1.01
N LEU A 60 -19.74 -12.65 -1.92
CA LEU A 60 -19.92 -12.94 -3.34
C LEU A 60 -20.02 -14.43 -3.62
N ALA A 61 -19.21 -15.26 -2.95
CA ALA A 61 -19.23 -16.72 -3.11
C ALA A 61 -20.51 -17.35 -2.55
N ALA A 62 -21.14 -16.73 -1.55
CA ALA A 62 -22.40 -17.20 -0.98
C ALA A 62 -23.62 -16.92 -1.88
N GLN A 63 -23.49 -16.10 -2.93
CA GLN A 63 -24.59 -15.86 -3.85
C GLN A 63 -24.85 -17.11 -4.70
N SER A 64 -26.11 -17.53 -4.80
CA SER A 64 -26.49 -18.54 -5.79
C SER A 64 -26.38 -17.93 -7.19
N PHE A 65 -25.58 -18.54 -8.05
CA PHE A 65 -25.50 -18.19 -9.46
C PHE A 65 -25.19 -19.43 -10.30
N ASP A 66 -25.70 -19.44 -11.53
CA ASP A 66 -25.33 -20.45 -12.52
C ASP A 66 -24.08 -19.99 -13.29
N GLY A 67 -23.18 -20.94 -13.58
CA GLY A 67 -21.99 -20.72 -14.42
C GLY A 67 -20.73 -20.30 -13.66
N TYR A 68 -19.93 -19.40 -14.24
CA TYR A 68 -18.66 -18.92 -13.70
C TYR A 68 -18.60 -17.39 -13.70
N ARG A 69 -18.00 -16.81 -12.67
CA ARG A 69 -17.79 -15.36 -12.56
C ARG A 69 -16.34 -15.06 -12.17
N THR A 70 -15.76 -14.08 -12.86
CA THR A 70 -14.45 -13.53 -12.54
C THR A 70 -14.63 -12.12 -12.00
N TYR A 71 -13.91 -11.80 -10.92
CA TYR A 71 -13.85 -10.47 -10.34
C TYR A 71 -12.39 -10.01 -10.26
N HIS A 72 -12.15 -8.75 -10.63
CA HIS A 72 -10.89 -8.08 -10.32
C HIS A 72 -11.05 -7.38 -8.98
N VAL A 73 -10.45 -7.97 -7.94
CA VAL A 73 -10.49 -7.43 -6.57
C VAL A 73 -9.39 -6.39 -6.41
N VAL A 74 -9.66 -5.20 -6.97
CA VAL A 74 -8.76 -4.05 -7.00
C VAL A 74 -9.47 -2.82 -6.44
N ASN A 75 -8.69 -1.81 -6.04
CA ASN A 75 -9.20 -0.50 -5.68
C ASN A 75 -9.33 0.36 -6.95
N PRO A 76 -10.54 0.75 -7.38
CA PRO A 76 -10.73 1.50 -8.63
C PRO A 76 -10.81 3.01 -8.44
N HIS A 77 -10.55 3.52 -7.24
CA HIS A 77 -10.78 4.92 -6.92
C HIS A 77 -9.79 5.86 -7.64
N GLU A 78 -10.28 7.02 -8.07
CA GLU A 78 -9.46 8.13 -8.57
C GLU A 78 -9.37 9.21 -7.48
N ASP A 79 -8.80 8.83 -6.33
CA ASP A 79 -8.80 9.63 -5.09
C ASP A 79 -7.47 10.37 -4.82
N GLY A 80 -6.46 10.20 -5.67
CA GLY A 80 -5.13 10.78 -5.49
C GLY A 80 -4.35 10.18 -4.31
N ILE A 81 -4.82 9.06 -3.74
CA ILE A 81 -4.18 8.42 -2.60
C ILE A 81 -3.09 7.47 -3.08
N SER A 82 -1.84 7.80 -2.78
CA SER A 82 -0.67 7.15 -3.37
C SER A 82 0.43 6.87 -2.35
N LEU A 83 1.56 6.32 -2.80
CA LEU A 83 2.76 6.18 -1.95
C LEU A 83 3.24 7.52 -1.38
N ASP A 84 3.07 8.63 -2.11
CA ASP A 84 3.46 9.96 -1.63
C ASP A 84 2.55 10.39 -0.47
N THR A 85 1.24 10.16 -0.60
CA THR A 85 0.26 10.42 0.46
C THR A 85 0.56 9.61 1.73
N PHE A 86 0.99 8.35 1.56
CA PHE A 86 1.37 7.51 2.71
C PHE A 86 2.61 8.03 3.42
N VAL A 87 3.58 8.60 2.69
CA VAL A 87 4.74 9.28 3.30
C VAL A 87 4.29 10.51 4.08
N ASP A 88 3.38 11.32 3.53
CA ASP A 88 2.83 12.48 4.24
C ASP A 88 2.12 12.08 5.54
N TRP A 89 1.33 11.02 5.50
CA TRP A 89 0.69 10.47 6.69
C TRP A 89 1.68 9.90 7.71
N ALA A 90 2.78 9.29 7.25
CA ALA A 90 3.84 8.86 8.15
C ALA A 90 4.54 10.04 8.85
N ILE A 91 4.82 11.12 8.11
CA ILE A 91 5.39 12.36 8.66
C ILE A 91 4.41 13.00 9.65
N ALA A 92 3.12 13.09 9.31
CA ALA A 92 2.06 13.57 10.20
C ALA A 92 1.88 12.68 11.44
N ALA A 93 2.24 11.39 11.36
CA ALA A 93 2.30 10.48 12.50
C ALA A 93 3.58 10.62 13.36
N GLY A 94 4.49 11.55 13.01
CA GLY A 94 5.69 11.87 13.78
C GLY A 94 6.95 11.12 13.33
N HIS A 95 6.91 10.38 12.23
CA HIS A 95 8.09 9.72 11.69
C HIS A 95 8.97 10.74 10.95
N ARG A 96 10.28 10.71 11.23
CA ARG A 96 11.25 11.59 10.58
C ARG A 96 11.61 11.05 9.20
N VAL A 97 10.92 11.53 8.17
CA VAL A 97 11.21 11.20 6.77
C VAL A 97 11.57 12.47 6.01
N GLN A 98 12.77 12.51 5.45
CA GLN A 98 13.24 13.58 4.58
C GLN A 98 12.88 13.26 3.12
N ARG A 99 12.24 14.22 2.43
CA ARG A 99 12.07 14.15 0.98
C ARG A 99 13.32 14.68 0.27
N ILE A 100 13.79 13.94 -0.72
CA ILE A 100 14.89 14.33 -1.61
C ILE A 100 14.30 14.67 -2.98
N ASP A 101 14.63 15.86 -3.49
CA ASP A 101 14.03 16.41 -4.71
C ASP A 101 14.37 15.60 -5.97
N ASP A 102 15.64 15.21 -6.13
CA ASP A 102 16.09 14.41 -7.27
C ASP A 102 15.90 12.91 -6.99
N TYR A 103 15.19 12.23 -7.89
CA TYR A 103 14.84 10.81 -7.70
C TYR A 103 16.08 9.91 -7.76
N ASP A 104 17.04 10.20 -8.63
CA ASP A 104 18.25 9.39 -8.77
C ASP A 104 19.18 9.55 -7.55
N ASP A 105 19.28 10.76 -6.98
CA ASP A 105 19.96 11.01 -5.71
C ASP A 105 19.25 10.31 -4.56
N TRP A 106 17.92 10.41 -4.47
CA TRP A 106 17.14 9.64 -3.50
C TRP A 106 17.45 8.15 -3.60
N PHE A 107 17.37 7.57 -4.80
CA PHE A 107 17.55 6.14 -5.02
C PHE A 107 18.94 5.67 -4.55
N LYS A 108 20.00 6.40 -4.91
CA LYS A 108 21.38 6.08 -4.50
C LYS A 108 21.55 6.12 -2.99
N ARG A 109 21.02 7.15 -2.32
CA ARG A 109 21.09 7.30 -0.86
C ARG A 109 20.24 6.24 -0.15
N PHE A 110 19.05 5.97 -0.66
CA PHE A 110 18.13 4.97 -0.13
C PHE A 110 18.74 3.56 -0.21
N GLU A 111 19.27 3.16 -1.38
CA GLU A 111 19.94 1.87 -1.53
C GLU A 111 21.15 1.74 -0.59
N THR A 112 21.97 2.78 -0.49
CA THR A 112 23.13 2.80 0.41
C THR A 112 22.70 2.63 1.87
N ALA A 113 21.68 3.38 2.31
CA ALA A 113 21.12 3.28 3.66
C ALA A 113 20.57 1.88 3.95
N LEU A 114 19.84 1.28 3.00
CA LEU A 114 19.32 -0.08 3.13
C LEU A 114 20.43 -1.13 3.28
N ARG A 115 21.52 -1.00 2.53
CA ARG A 115 22.67 -1.91 2.63
C ARG A 115 23.39 -1.79 3.98
N ALA A 116 23.40 -0.60 4.57
CA ALA A 116 23.99 -0.34 5.88
C ALA A 116 23.13 -0.78 7.07
N LEU A 117 21.87 -1.18 6.85
CA LEU A 117 20.99 -1.67 7.93
C LEU A 117 21.55 -2.94 8.60
N PRO A 118 21.28 -3.13 9.90
CA PRO A 118 21.48 -4.41 10.59
C PRO A 118 20.83 -5.58 9.84
N GLU A 119 21.45 -6.76 9.90
CA GLU A 119 21.06 -7.95 9.12
C GLU A 119 19.54 -8.19 9.10
N LYS A 120 18.92 -8.21 10.29
CA LYS A 120 17.49 -8.50 10.45
C LYS A 120 16.61 -7.45 9.74
N GLN A 121 16.91 -6.16 9.90
CA GLN A 121 16.17 -5.08 9.25
C GLN A 121 16.41 -5.09 7.74
N ARG A 122 17.64 -5.32 7.30
CA ARG A 122 17.99 -5.42 5.88
C ARG A 122 17.23 -6.56 5.19
N GLN A 123 17.15 -7.73 5.80
CA GLN A 123 16.38 -8.87 5.28
C GLN A 123 14.87 -8.60 5.20
N GLN A 124 14.36 -7.70 6.04
CA GLN A 124 12.95 -7.30 6.09
C GLN A 124 12.65 -6.02 5.28
N SER A 125 13.68 -5.41 4.70
CA SER A 125 13.56 -4.20 3.87
C SER A 125 13.16 -4.50 2.43
N SER A 126 12.97 -3.44 1.66
CA SER A 126 12.74 -3.46 0.21
C SER A 126 14.00 -3.70 -0.60
N LEU A 127 15.17 -3.91 0.01
CA LEU A 127 16.45 -4.11 -0.70
C LEU A 127 16.38 -5.27 -1.72
N ALA A 128 15.68 -6.36 -1.39
CA ALA A 128 15.47 -7.49 -2.31
C ALA A 128 14.67 -7.12 -3.57
N LEU A 129 13.90 -6.03 -3.50
CA LEU A 129 13.00 -5.54 -4.54
C LEU A 129 13.41 -4.15 -5.04
N ILE A 130 14.63 -3.70 -4.72
CA ILE A 130 15.09 -2.33 -4.98
C ILE A 130 15.01 -1.95 -6.46
N HIS A 131 15.14 -2.94 -7.36
CA HIS A 131 15.04 -2.75 -8.80
C HIS A 131 13.67 -2.17 -9.24
N GLN A 132 12.59 -2.42 -8.48
CA GLN A 132 11.26 -1.85 -8.75
C GLN A 132 11.20 -0.34 -8.49
N LEU A 133 12.09 0.18 -7.65
CA LEU A 133 12.20 1.60 -7.30
C LEU A 133 13.29 2.33 -8.10
N ARG A 134 13.90 1.67 -9.10
CA ARG A 134 15.00 2.25 -9.87
C ARG A 134 14.56 3.46 -10.71
N GLN A 135 13.28 3.53 -11.05
CA GLN A 135 12.70 4.61 -11.83
C GLN A 135 11.34 4.96 -11.22
N PRO A 136 10.92 6.24 -11.26
CA PRO A 136 9.59 6.61 -10.80
C PRO A 136 8.53 5.87 -11.61
N MET A 137 7.45 5.47 -10.94
CA MET A 137 6.37 4.70 -11.54
C MET A 137 5.50 5.60 -12.44
N PRO A 138 5.01 5.11 -13.59
CA PRO A 138 3.98 5.83 -14.33
C PRO A 138 2.65 5.81 -13.55
N VAL A 139 1.88 6.89 -13.65
CA VAL A 139 0.52 6.97 -13.11
C VAL A 139 -0.38 5.97 -13.85
N GLY A 140 -1.26 5.29 -13.12
CA GLY A 140 -2.21 4.32 -13.70
C GLY A 140 -1.60 3.01 -14.20
N ALA A 141 -0.35 2.70 -13.85
CA ALA A 141 0.28 1.44 -14.23
C ALA A 141 -0.54 0.23 -13.77
N GLY A 142 -0.95 -0.63 -14.70
CA GLY A 142 -1.68 -1.87 -14.37
C GLY A 142 -3.16 -1.70 -14.03
N ALA A 143 -3.77 -0.57 -14.38
CA ALA A 143 -5.20 -0.35 -14.19
C ALA A 143 -6.03 -1.44 -14.91
N VAL A 144 -6.88 -2.13 -14.16
CA VAL A 144 -7.84 -3.10 -14.66
C VAL A 144 -9.25 -2.68 -14.27
N SER A 145 -10.25 -2.97 -15.11
CA SER A 145 -11.64 -2.65 -14.78
C SER A 145 -12.09 -3.44 -13.55
N ALA A 146 -12.62 -2.73 -12.56
CA ALA A 146 -13.28 -3.31 -11.38
C ALA A 146 -14.80 -3.26 -11.48
N GLU A 147 -15.38 -2.89 -12.63
CA GLU A 147 -16.80 -2.53 -12.77
C GLU A 147 -17.75 -3.58 -12.16
N ARG A 148 -17.57 -4.86 -12.52
CA ARG A 148 -18.39 -5.95 -12.00
C ARG A 148 -18.23 -6.13 -10.49
N PHE A 149 -16.99 -6.09 -10.00
CA PHE A 149 -16.69 -6.25 -8.58
C PHE A 149 -17.32 -5.11 -7.78
N HIS A 150 -17.15 -3.88 -8.24
CA HIS A 150 -17.68 -2.68 -7.62
C HIS A 150 -19.22 -2.67 -7.59
N ALA A 151 -19.86 -3.02 -8.71
CA ALA A 151 -21.31 -3.11 -8.80
C ALA A 151 -21.88 -4.14 -7.81
N ASP A 152 -21.28 -5.33 -7.73
CA ASP A 152 -21.77 -6.37 -6.82
C ASP A 152 -21.45 -6.07 -5.35
N VAL A 153 -20.32 -5.44 -5.04
CA VAL A 153 -19.99 -4.94 -3.69
C VAL A 153 -21.08 -3.97 -3.20
N ARG A 154 -21.46 -2.99 -4.04
CA ARG A 154 -22.52 -2.03 -3.72
C ARG A 154 -23.88 -2.68 -3.60
N ARG A 155 -24.23 -3.55 -4.55
CA ARG A 155 -25.52 -4.26 -4.57
C ARG A 155 -25.72 -5.12 -3.32
N LEU A 156 -24.65 -5.77 -2.85
CA LEU A 156 -24.68 -6.65 -1.68
C LEU A 156 -24.36 -5.94 -0.36
N GLY A 157 -24.00 -4.64 -0.41
CA GLY A 157 -23.69 -3.84 0.75
C GLY A 157 -22.47 -4.33 1.52
N VAL A 158 -21.45 -4.84 0.82
CA VAL A 158 -20.22 -5.36 1.42
C VAL A 158 -19.40 -4.22 2.03
N GLY A 159 -18.82 -4.46 3.21
CA GLY A 159 -17.97 -3.52 3.90
C GLY A 159 -18.74 -2.42 4.64
N ARG A 160 -18.02 -1.69 5.49
CA ARG A 160 -18.61 -0.66 6.36
C ARG A 160 -19.33 0.43 5.57
N ASP A 161 -18.73 0.86 4.47
CA ASP A 161 -19.23 1.96 3.65
C ASP A 161 -20.21 1.48 2.57
N ARG A 162 -20.53 0.18 2.55
CA ARG A 162 -21.32 -0.48 1.49
C ARG A 162 -20.75 -0.23 0.10
N ASP A 163 -19.44 -0.07 0.05
CA ASP A 163 -18.67 0.22 -1.13
C ASP A 163 -17.23 -0.26 -0.95
N ILE A 164 -16.45 -0.26 -2.03
CA ILE A 164 -15.01 -0.48 -1.97
C ILE A 164 -14.39 0.64 -1.11
N PRO A 165 -13.63 0.33 -0.05
CA PRO A 165 -13.11 1.34 0.85
C PRO A 165 -11.96 2.12 0.22
N HIS A 166 -11.84 3.39 0.58
CA HIS A 166 -10.62 4.17 0.36
C HIS A 166 -9.57 3.82 1.43
N LEU A 167 -8.30 3.97 1.07
CA LEU A 167 -7.22 3.98 2.06
C LEU A 167 -7.22 5.32 2.78
N SER A 168 -6.81 5.34 4.05
CA SER A 168 -6.93 6.53 4.89
C SER A 168 -5.73 6.70 5.82
N GLU A 169 -5.53 7.92 6.32
CA GLU A 169 -4.48 8.20 7.30
C GLU A 169 -4.57 7.29 8.54
N PRO A 170 -5.75 7.08 9.17
CA PRO A 170 -5.87 6.16 10.30
C PRO A 170 -5.43 4.73 9.97
N PHE A 171 -5.66 4.26 8.73
CA PHE A 171 -5.22 2.94 8.31
C PHE A 171 -3.69 2.84 8.23
N ILE A 172 -3.02 3.82 7.62
CA ILE A 172 -1.55 3.84 7.55
C ILE A 172 -0.93 4.04 8.94
N ARG A 173 -1.51 4.88 9.79
CA ARG A 173 -1.09 5.04 11.19
C ARG A 173 -1.14 3.72 11.96
N LYS A 174 -2.24 2.96 11.83
CA LYS A 174 -2.35 1.61 12.40
C LYS A 174 -1.25 0.69 11.84
N TYR A 175 -0.99 0.73 10.54
CA TYR A 175 0.06 -0.08 9.91
C TYR A 175 1.42 0.19 10.58
N LEU A 176 1.77 1.46 10.78
CA LEU A 176 2.99 1.88 11.46
C LEU A 176 3.03 1.41 12.92
N ASP A 177 1.91 1.51 13.64
CA ASP A 177 1.81 1.00 15.02
C ASP A 177 2.03 -0.51 15.10
N ASP A 178 1.51 -1.28 14.13
CA ASP A 178 1.72 -2.72 14.05
C ASP A 178 3.18 -3.07 13.73
N LEU A 179 3.82 -2.33 12.82
CA LEU A 179 5.25 -2.50 12.52
C LEU A 179 6.11 -2.25 13.76
N ARG A 180 5.81 -1.19 14.52
CA ARG A 180 6.50 -0.89 15.78
C ARG A 180 6.27 -1.99 16.82
N ALA A 181 5.03 -2.43 17.00
CA ALA A 181 4.69 -3.50 17.95
C ALA A 181 5.38 -4.84 17.63
N LEU A 182 5.69 -5.08 16.36
CA LEU A 182 6.39 -6.27 15.87
C LEU A 182 7.91 -6.07 15.73
N ALA A 183 8.45 -4.93 16.18
CA ALA A 183 9.86 -4.56 16.14
C ALA A 183 10.48 -4.54 14.72
N PHE A 184 9.71 -4.04 13.75
CA PHE A 184 10.20 -3.75 12.39
C PHE A 184 10.77 -2.34 12.25
N ILE A 185 10.27 -1.39 13.06
CA ILE A 185 10.63 0.04 13.08
C ILE A 185 10.70 0.57 14.51
#